data_AF-R4Z2Q4-F1
#
_entry.id   AF-R4Z2Q4-F1
#
_cell.length_a   1.000
_cell.length_b   1.000
_cell.length_c   1.000
_cell.angle_alpha   90.00
_cell.angle_beta   90.00
_cell.angle_gamma   90.00
#
_symmetry.space_group_name_H-M   'P 1'
#
loop_
_entity.id
_entity.type
_entity.pdbx_description
1 polymer ?
#
loop_
_entity_poly.entity_id
_entity_poly.type
_entity_poly.pdbx_seq_one_letter_code
_entity_poly.pdbx_strand_id
1 'polypeptide(L)'
;MPTRSGWLLIIAIAVMIPTSVVFSYPELWVATFTMIVAAAVAALLVLRTGGLEVRRVAPAAVTNGDDVEQEVLIINHGLPSGLVSLRDRVAEPMNPAGQRTDPVRLAPLGRGERRRLRTRVSTTARGVLHLGPAQLANHDPFGLFERSMAPQAAAIVLVRPRLYALAGLPGGGRQHDRQHAQLMTPTQSPEDFVGLRQYQAGDDIRHIHWPAVARSGNLMVRQFERPDESHVAVVLDGRLTRHTVSSFERAVEAAASVLAAVVADRPVRLITTDGYDTRTLAPRSALGPVMDRLATVSMGNETNLSGIARSLADDATGLIIVCGTTLSDEDTRLLNRGDLSRRVMSVDCSATERRPGTIPFGSGVKLNESWADAWAQELSSLGRSAARRVPAAPSGSTPVAPTDATASSPPSWWA
;
A
#
# COMPACT_ATOMS: atom_id res chain seq x y z
N MET A 1 -45.66 -4.29 -2.33
CA MET A 1 -45.91 -3.51 -3.55
C MET A 1 -46.27 -4.47 -4.66
N PRO A 2 -47.34 -4.19 -5.44
CA PRO A 2 -47.67 -4.99 -6.62
C PRO A 2 -46.56 -4.85 -7.66
N THR A 3 -46.15 -5.98 -8.24
CA THR A 3 -45.22 -6.03 -9.37
C THR A 3 -45.96 -5.67 -10.68
N ARG A 4 -45.26 -5.67 -11.82
CA ARG A 4 -45.91 -5.45 -13.13
C ARG A 4 -47.02 -6.47 -13.41
N SER A 5 -46.78 -7.75 -13.10
CA SER A 5 -47.78 -8.83 -13.18
C SER A 5 -48.91 -8.63 -12.17
N GLY A 6 -48.61 -8.14 -10.96
CA GLY A 6 -49.63 -7.77 -9.99
C GLY A 6 -50.59 -6.69 -10.50
N TRP A 7 -50.06 -5.65 -11.14
CA TRP A 7 -50.87 -4.61 -11.77
C TRP A 7 -51.72 -5.14 -12.93
N LEU A 8 -51.16 -5.99 -13.79
CA LEU A 8 -51.91 -6.63 -14.86
C LEU A 8 -53.07 -7.49 -14.33
N LEU A 9 -52.85 -8.22 -13.22
CA LEU A 9 -53.89 -8.99 -12.57
C LEU A 9 -55.01 -8.09 -12.02
N ILE A 10 -54.65 -6.97 -11.37
CA ILE A 10 -55.62 -6.00 -10.84
C ILE A 10 -56.46 -5.41 -11.97
N ILE A 11 -55.83 -5.04 -13.10
CA ILE A 11 -56.54 -4.52 -14.28
C ILE A 11 -57.45 -5.60 -14.88
N ALA A 12 -56.96 -6.84 -14.99
CA ALA A 12 -57.76 -7.95 -15.51
C ALA A 12 -58.99 -8.22 -14.63
N ILE A 13 -58.84 -8.22 -13.30
CA ILE A 13 -59.97 -8.34 -12.36
C ILE A 13 -60.95 -7.17 -12.55
N ALA A 14 -60.44 -5.92 -12.67
CA ALA A 14 -61.27 -4.74 -12.84
C ALA A 14 -62.07 -4.73 -14.15
N VAL A 15 -61.54 -5.31 -15.23
CA VAL A 15 -62.25 -5.48 -16.51
C VAL A 15 -63.21 -6.66 -16.46
N MET A 16 -62.83 -7.77 -15.82
CA MET A 16 -63.64 -8.99 -15.84
C MET A 16 -64.92 -8.85 -15.01
N ILE A 17 -64.93 -8.05 -13.95
CA ILE A 17 -66.13 -7.76 -13.13
C ILE A 17 -67.29 -7.18 -13.98
N PRO A 18 -67.15 -6.03 -14.67
CA PRO A 18 -68.24 -5.47 -15.48
C PRO A 18 -68.60 -6.37 -16.66
N THR A 19 -67.64 -7.03 -17.30
CA THR A 19 -67.92 -8.01 -18.37
C THR A 19 -68.78 -9.17 -17.84
N SER A 20 -68.49 -9.68 -16.65
CA SER A 20 -69.29 -10.74 -16.02
C SER A 20 -70.73 -10.29 -15.75
N VAL A 21 -70.94 -9.03 -15.38
CA VAL A 21 -72.27 -8.46 -15.13
C VAL A 21 -73.05 -8.28 -16.44
N VAL A 22 -72.40 -7.73 -17.48
CA VAL A 22 -73.06 -7.44 -18.77
C VAL A 22 -73.47 -8.72 -19.50
N PHE A 23 -72.59 -9.72 -19.52
CA PHE A 23 -72.83 -10.96 -20.26
C PHE A 23 -73.51 -12.06 -19.43
N SER A 24 -73.52 -11.94 -18.10
CA SER A 24 -74.15 -12.89 -17.17
C SER A 24 -73.68 -14.35 -17.29
N TYR A 25 -72.47 -14.58 -17.81
CA TYR A 25 -71.87 -15.92 -17.88
C TYR A 25 -71.34 -16.35 -16.51
N PRO A 26 -71.80 -17.49 -15.95
CA PRO A 26 -71.32 -18.01 -14.67
C PRO A 26 -69.81 -18.31 -14.65
N GLU A 27 -69.24 -18.69 -15.79
CA GLU A 27 -67.83 -19.04 -15.95
C GLU A 27 -66.91 -17.85 -15.66
N LEU A 28 -67.32 -16.64 -16.05
CA LEU A 28 -66.56 -15.41 -15.80
C LEU A 28 -66.52 -15.05 -14.31
N TRP A 29 -67.60 -15.34 -13.57
CA TRP A 29 -67.64 -15.17 -12.11
C TRP A 29 -66.69 -16.14 -11.40
N VAL A 30 -66.67 -17.42 -11.82
CA VAL A 30 -65.75 -18.43 -11.25
C VAL A 30 -64.30 -18.04 -11.50
N ALA A 31 -63.96 -17.60 -12.72
CA ALA A 31 -62.62 -17.14 -13.06
C ALA A 31 -62.22 -15.91 -12.24
N THR A 32 -63.13 -14.93 -12.06
CA THR A 32 -62.87 -13.70 -11.30
C THR A 32 -62.62 -14.02 -9.83
N PHE A 33 -63.47 -14.86 -9.24
CA PHE A 33 -63.31 -15.29 -7.86
C PHE A 33 -61.98 -16.04 -7.65
N THR A 34 -61.62 -16.93 -8.57
CA THR A 34 -60.34 -17.67 -8.50
C THR A 34 -59.13 -16.72 -8.55
N MET A 35 -59.16 -15.70 -9.42
CA MET A 35 -58.10 -14.68 -9.48
C MET A 35 -58.01 -13.86 -8.18
N ILE A 36 -59.14 -13.47 -7.59
CA ILE A 36 -59.19 -12.75 -6.32
C ILE A 36 -58.61 -13.61 -5.19
N VAL A 37 -59.01 -14.89 -5.10
CA VAL A 37 -58.49 -15.82 -4.09
C VAL A 37 -56.98 -16.02 -4.27
N ALA A 38 -56.50 -16.22 -5.49
CA ALA A 38 -55.07 -16.34 -5.77
C ALA A 38 -54.29 -15.08 -5.37
N ALA A 39 -54.81 -13.89 -5.68
CA ALA A 39 -54.22 -12.62 -5.27
C ALA A 39 -54.20 -12.45 -3.75
N ALA A 40 -55.28 -12.82 -3.06
CA ALA A 40 -55.39 -12.75 -1.60
C ALA A 40 -54.39 -13.70 -0.92
N VAL A 41 -54.25 -14.94 -1.44
CA VAL A 41 -53.25 -15.90 -0.95
C VAL A 41 -51.83 -15.37 -1.18
N ALA A 42 -51.53 -14.84 -2.38
CA ALA A 42 -50.23 -14.25 -2.69
C ALA A 42 -49.88 -13.08 -1.76
N ALA A 43 -50.83 -12.16 -1.54
CA ALA A 43 -50.67 -11.03 -0.64
C ALA A 43 -50.46 -11.49 0.82
N LEU A 44 -51.23 -12.47 1.29
CA LEU A 44 -51.10 -13.03 2.64
C LEU A 44 -49.73 -13.67 2.86
N LEU A 45 -49.23 -14.46 1.89
CA LEU A 45 -47.91 -15.08 1.96
C LEU A 45 -46.80 -14.03 2.09
N VAL A 46 -46.85 -12.97 1.29
CA VAL A 46 -45.85 -11.89 1.33
C VAL A 46 -45.94 -11.08 2.63
N LEU A 47 -47.14 -10.81 3.13
CA LEU A 47 -47.36 -10.05 4.37
C LEU A 47 -46.95 -10.85 5.62
N ARG A 48 -47.05 -12.18 5.60
CA ARG A 48 -46.63 -13.05 6.70
C ARG A 48 -45.12 -13.15 6.87
N THR A 49 -44.35 -12.85 5.82
CA THR A 49 -42.89 -12.88 5.93
C THR A 49 -42.37 -11.67 6.72
N GLY A 50 -41.60 -11.97 7.76
CA GLY A 50 -40.96 -11.01 8.66
C GLY A 50 -39.84 -11.69 9.42
N GLY A 51 -38.79 -10.93 9.80
CA GLY A 51 -37.66 -11.47 10.55
C GLY A 51 -36.55 -12.09 9.70
N LEU A 52 -36.40 -11.69 8.43
CA LEU A 52 -35.18 -11.95 7.69
C LEU A 52 -34.11 -10.96 8.16
N GLU A 53 -33.03 -11.49 8.71
CA GLU A 53 -31.84 -10.76 9.10
C GLU A 53 -30.75 -11.02 8.06
N VAL A 54 -30.06 -9.95 7.64
CA VAL A 54 -28.88 -10.05 6.80
C VAL A 54 -27.66 -9.65 7.60
N ARG A 55 -26.66 -10.51 7.61
CA ARG A 55 -25.34 -10.23 8.15
C ARG A 55 -24.32 -10.32 7.03
N ARG A 56 -23.41 -9.35 6.96
CA ARG A 56 -22.29 -9.36 6.04
C ARG A 56 -21.00 -9.50 6.82
N VAL A 57 -20.11 -10.35 6.31
CA VAL A 57 -18.72 -10.42 6.72
C VAL A 57 -17.87 -10.11 5.49
N ALA A 58 -17.03 -9.11 5.62
CA ALA A 58 -16.07 -8.70 4.60
C ALA A 58 -14.72 -8.41 5.29
N PRO A 59 -13.60 -8.59 4.60
CA PRO A 59 -12.29 -8.22 5.13
C PRO A 59 -12.21 -6.71 5.37
N ALA A 60 -11.44 -6.28 6.39
CA ALA A 60 -11.27 -4.86 6.69
C ALA A 60 -10.45 -4.11 5.63
N ALA A 61 -9.46 -4.79 5.03
CA ALA A 61 -8.61 -4.24 3.98
C ALA A 61 -8.18 -5.33 2.98
N VAL A 62 -8.03 -4.94 1.73
CA VAL A 62 -7.59 -5.79 0.60
C VAL A 62 -6.61 -4.99 -0.27
N THR A 63 -5.75 -5.64 -1.03
CA THR A 63 -4.82 -4.97 -1.94
C THR A 63 -5.47 -4.72 -3.29
N ASN A 64 -5.16 -3.60 -3.94
CA ASN A 64 -5.65 -3.31 -5.29
C ASN A 64 -5.23 -4.41 -6.27
N GLY A 65 -6.20 -4.95 -7.01
CA GLY A 65 -6.03 -6.08 -7.92
C GLY A 65 -6.40 -7.44 -7.31
N ASP A 66 -6.57 -7.53 -6.00
CA ASP A 66 -7.13 -8.72 -5.35
C ASP A 66 -8.67 -8.63 -5.30
N ASP A 67 -9.33 -9.79 -5.35
CA ASP A 67 -10.78 -9.89 -5.19
C ASP A 67 -11.17 -9.79 -3.71
N VAL A 68 -12.16 -8.96 -3.42
CA VAL A 68 -12.80 -8.94 -2.10
C VAL A 68 -13.77 -10.11 -2.01
N GLU A 69 -13.40 -11.14 -1.25
CA GLU A 69 -14.33 -12.21 -0.88
C GLU A 69 -15.25 -11.74 0.26
N GLN A 70 -16.54 -11.56 -0.03
CA GLN A 70 -17.56 -11.26 0.97
C GLN A 70 -18.49 -12.45 1.21
N GLU A 71 -18.85 -12.68 2.47
CA GLU A 71 -19.87 -13.67 2.88
C GLU A 71 -21.12 -12.93 3.38
N VAL A 72 -22.24 -13.15 2.69
CA VAL A 72 -23.56 -12.65 3.08
C VAL A 72 -24.34 -13.82 3.68
N LEU A 73 -24.65 -13.71 4.97
CA LEU A 73 -25.45 -14.66 5.72
C LEU A 73 -26.87 -14.11 5.87
N ILE A 74 -27.83 -14.86 5.35
CA ILE A 74 -29.26 -14.56 5.47
C ILE A 74 -29.85 -15.54 6.47
N ILE A 75 -30.52 -15.03 7.51
CA ILE A 75 -31.13 -15.83 8.57
C ILE A 75 -32.62 -15.51 8.62
N ASN A 76 -33.46 -16.53 8.58
CA ASN A 76 -34.89 -16.35 8.77
C ASN A 76 -35.30 -16.67 10.21
N HIS A 77 -35.63 -15.65 11.01
CA HIS A 77 -36.11 -15.84 12.38
C HIS A 77 -37.63 -16.04 12.49
N GLY A 78 -38.38 -15.71 11.44
CA GLY A 78 -39.83 -15.72 11.46
C GLY A 78 -40.45 -16.91 10.75
N LEU A 79 -41.55 -16.65 10.04
CA LEU A 79 -42.25 -17.64 9.23
C LEU A 79 -41.45 -17.98 7.96
N PRO A 80 -41.67 -19.17 7.35
CA PRO A 80 -41.04 -19.53 6.09
C PRO A 80 -41.20 -18.43 5.03
N SER A 81 -40.11 -18.08 4.35
CA SER A 81 -40.13 -17.05 3.33
C SER A 81 -40.70 -17.59 2.02
N GLY A 82 -41.13 -16.68 1.13
CA GLY A 82 -41.33 -17.00 -0.29
C GLY A 82 -40.00 -16.99 -1.03
N LEU A 83 -40.04 -16.73 -2.34
CA LEU A 83 -38.83 -16.58 -3.14
C LEU A 83 -38.13 -15.27 -2.76
N VAL A 84 -36.88 -15.34 -2.31
CA VAL A 84 -36.15 -14.16 -1.85
C VAL A 84 -35.21 -13.68 -2.94
N SER A 85 -35.17 -12.38 -3.19
CA SER A 85 -34.14 -11.76 -4.03
C SER A 85 -33.25 -10.85 -3.18
N LEU A 86 -31.94 -11.05 -3.29
CA LEU A 86 -30.92 -10.18 -2.72
C LEU A 86 -30.47 -9.19 -3.80
N ARG A 87 -30.63 -7.90 -3.54
CA ARG A 87 -30.05 -6.82 -4.33
C ARG A 87 -28.93 -6.18 -3.52
N ASP A 88 -27.77 -6.03 -4.13
CA ASP A 88 -26.62 -5.43 -3.47
C ASP A 88 -26.12 -4.22 -4.28
N ARG A 89 -25.49 -3.27 -3.60
CA ARG A 89 -24.91 -2.08 -4.23
C ARG A 89 -23.42 -2.06 -3.90
N VAL A 90 -22.59 -1.87 -4.91
CA VAL A 90 -21.14 -1.75 -4.74
C VAL A 90 -20.75 -0.35 -5.19
N ALA A 91 -20.27 0.49 -4.28
CA ALA A 91 -19.71 1.79 -4.63
C ALA A 91 -18.20 1.74 -4.58
N GLU A 92 -17.59 1.78 -5.76
CA GLU A 92 -16.15 1.82 -5.95
C GLU A 92 -15.61 3.24 -5.72
N PRO A 93 -14.34 3.40 -5.34
CA PRO A 93 -13.73 4.71 -5.13
C PRO A 93 -13.86 5.65 -6.34
N MET A 94 -13.69 5.10 -7.55
CA MET A 94 -13.79 5.84 -8.82
C MET A 94 -15.24 6.01 -9.31
N ASN A 95 -16.19 5.26 -8.73
CA ASN A 95 -17.61 5.32 -9.07
C ASN A 95 -18.48 5.42 -7.80
N PRO A 96 -18.49 6.58 -7.12
CA PRO A 96 -19.22 6.78 -5.88
C PRO A 96 -20.75 6.69 -6.07
N ALA A 97 -21.25 6.82 -7.31
CA ALA A 97 -22.65 6.58 -7.62
C ALA A 97 -23.06 5.12 -7.38
N GLY A 98 -22.09 4.20 -7.36
CA GLY A 98 -22.26 2.79 -7.03
C GLY A 98 -23.10 2.00 -8.02
N GLN A 99 -22.55 0.87 -8.46
CA GLN A 99 -23.23 -0.03 -9.36
C GLN A 99 -24.17 -0.95 -8.58
N ARG A 100 -25.41 -1.05 -9.05
CA ARG A 100 -26.34 -2.07 -8.56
C ARG A 100 -25.95 -3.39 -9.20
N THR A 101 -25.77 -4.41 -8.37
CA THR A 101 -25.58 -5.78 -8.85
C THR A 101 -26.90 -6.39 -9.27
N ASP A 102 -26.83 -7.37 -10.16
CA ASP A 102 -27.99 -8.12 -10.58
C ASP A 102 -28.64 -8.84 -9.38
N PRO A 103 -29.98 -8.85 -9.30
CA PRO A 103 -30.68 -9.47 -8.19
C PRO A 103 -30.42 -10.98 -8.16
N VAL A 104 -29.77 -11.44 -7.09
CA VAL A 104 -29.55 -12.88 -6.85
C VAL A 104 -30.84 -13.46 -6.27
N ARG A 105 -31.47 -14.38 -7.01
CA ARG A 105 -32.67 -15.09 -6.55
C ARG A 105 -32.28 -16.31 -5.73
N LEU A 106 -32.95 -16.46 -4.60
CA LEU A 106 -32.73 -17.50 -3.60
C LEU A 106 -34.00 -18.32 -3.44
N ALA A 107 -33.80 -19.61 -3.19
CA ALA A 107 -34.89 -20.49 -2.81
C ALA A 107 -35.55 -20.02 -1.51
N PRO A 108 -36.83 -20.37 -1.28
CA PRO A 108 -37.51 -20.15 -0.02
C PRO A 108 -36.69 -20.64 1.18
N LEU A 109 -36.67 -19.83 2.24
CA LEU A 109 -35.97 -20.11 3.49
C LEU A 109 -36.99 -20.54 4.55
N GLY A 110 -36.81 -21.75 5.08
CA GLY A 110 -37.56 -22.23 6.23
C GLY A 110 -37.31 -21.39 7.49
N ARG A 111 -38.13 -21.62 8.52
CA ARG A 111 -37.93 -20.98 9.83
C ARG A 111 -36.62 -21.45 10.45
N GLY A 112 -35.79 -20.51 10.89
CA GLY A 112 -34.46 -20.76 11.43
C GLY A 112 -33.41 -21.14 10.39
N GLU A 113 -33.77 -21.24 9.10
CA GLU A 113 -32.83 -21.58 8.05
C GLU A 113 -31.81 -20.45 7.85
N ARG A 114 -30.57 -20.85 7.60
CA ARG A 114 -29.44 -19.96 7.35
C ARG A 114 -28.89 -20.25 5.96
N ARG A 115 -28.79 -19.23 5.12
CA ARG A 115 -28.17 -19.35 3.79
C ARG A 115 -26.95 -18.45 3.72
N ARG A 116 -25.85 -19.02 3.27
CA ARG A 116 -24.58 -18.33 3.05
C ARG A 116 -24.36 -18.14 1.56
N LEU A 117 -24.02 -16.92 1.19
CA LEU A 117 -23.67 -16.55 -0.18
C LEU A 117 -22.26 -16.00 -0.15
N ARG A 118 -21.37 -16.58 -0.96
CA ARG A 118 -20.02 -16.08 -1.15
C ARG A 118 -19.96 -15.42 -2.51
N THR A 119 -19.60 -14.14 -2.51
CA THR A 119 -19.49 -13.34 -3.72
C THR A 119 -18.12 -12.68 -3.74
N ARG A 120 -17.52 -12.63 -4.92
CA ARG A 120 -16.27 -11.91 -5.17
C ARG A 120 -16.57 -10.58 -5.80
N VAL A 121 -15.91 -9.54 -5.31
CA VAL A 121 -15.96 -8.19 -5.88
C VAL A 121 -14.55 -7.81 -6.27
N SER A 122 -14.31 -7.64 -7.56
CA SER A 122 -13.00 -7.24 -8.08
C SER A 122 -12.68 -5.81 -7.70
N THR A 123 -11.44 -5.55 -7.27
CA THR A 123 -10.96 -4.18 -7.00
C THR A 123 -10.27 -3.61 -8.24
N THR A 124 -10.76 -2.46 -8.73
CA THR A 124 -10.22 -1.77 -9.92
C THR A 124 -9.37 -0.56 -9.57
N ALA A 125 -9.60 0.04 -8.39
CA ALA A 125 -8.91 1.23 -7.90
C ALA A 125 -8.74 1.17 -6.38
N ARG A 126 -7.65 1.77 -5.89
CA ARG A 126 -7.42 1.96 -4.45
C ARG A 126 -8.39 2.98 -3.85
N GLY A 127 -8.65 2.86 -2.55
CA GLY A 127 -9.56 3.76 -1.83
C GLY A 127 -10.58 3.01 -0.99
N VAL A 128 -11.64 3.72 -0.63
CA VAL A 128 -12.72 3.18 0.21
C VAL A 128 -13.76 2.50 -0.67
N LEU A 129 -13.87 1.17 -0.57
CA LEU A 129 -14.89 0.38 -1.24
C LEU A 129 -16.09 0.22 -0.30
N HIS A 130 -17.24 0.75 -0.68
CA HIS A 130 -18.48 0.58 0.07
C HIS A 130 -19.26 -0.61 -0.48
N LEU A 131 -19.41 -1.64 0.35
CA LEU A 131 -20.26 -2.78 0.07
C LEU A 131 -21.63 -2.53 0.70
N GLY A 132 -22.69 -2.70 -0.08
CA GLY A 132 -24.08 -2.57 0.35
C GLY A 132 -24.60 -1.14 0.36
N PRO A 133 -25.71 -0.91 1.08
CA PRO A 133 -26.44 -1.89 1.89
C PRO A 133 -27.14 -2.96 1.04
N ALA A 134 -27.20 -4.18 1.57
CA ALA A 134 -27.95 -5.29 0.99
C ALA A 134 -29.45 -5.08 1.20
N GLN A 135 -30.22 -5.17 0.12
CA GLN A 135 -31.68 -5.07 0.14
C GLN A 135 -32.29 -6.42 -0.22
N LEU A 136 -33.01 -7.00 0.73
CA LEU A 136 -33.83 -8.18 0.47
C LEU A 136 -35.22 -7.76 -0.01
N ALA A 137 -35.74 -8.50 -0.98
CA ALA A 137 -37.15 -8.48 -1.31
C ALA A 137 -37.69 -9.90 -1.33
N ASN A 138 -38.83 -10.11 -0.69
CA ASN A 138 -39.54 -11.36 -0.73
C ASN A 138 -40.65 -11.29 -1.78
N HIS A 139 -40.75 -12.32 -2.61
CA HIS A 139 -41.71 -12.46 -3.70
C HIS A 139 -42.67 -13.61 -3.40
N ASP A 140 -43.93 -13.45 -3.78
CA ASP A 140 -44.87 -14.57 -3.78
C ASP A 140 -44.55 -15.57 -4.91
N PRO A 141 -45.04 -16.82 -4.83
CA PRO A 141 -44.80 -17.82 -5.85
C PRO A 141 -45.33 -17.47 -7.26
N PHE A 142 -46.34 -16.59 -7.35
CA PHE A 142 -46.91 -16.13 -8.61
C PHE A 142 -46.26 -14.83 -9.12
N GLY A 143 -45.36 -14.23 -8.34
CA GLY A 143 -44.67 -12.98 -8.67
C GLY A 143 -45.59 -11.78 -8.82
N LEU A 144 -46.74 -11.75 -8.15
CA LEU A 144 -47.74 -10.67 -8.16
C LEU A 144 -47.40 -9.53 -7.19
N PHE A 145 -46.78 -9.86 -6.06
CA PHE A 145 -46.47 -8.94 -4.98
C PHE A 145 -45.03 -9.15 -4.51
N GLU A 146 -44.31 -8.03 -4.34
CA GLU A 146 -43.02 -8.03 -3.67
C GLU A 146 -43.11 -7.24 -2.35
N ARG A 147 -42.40 -7.71 -1.33
CA ARG A 147 -42.14 -6.94 -0.11
C ARG A 147 -40.64 -6.72 0.03
N SER A 148 -40.23 -5.50 -0.25
CA SER A 148 -38.87 -5.04 0.04
C SER A 148 -38.71 -4.80 1.54
N MET A 149 -37.62 -5.30 2.10
CA MET A 149 -37.22 -5.05 3.48
C MET A 149 -36.27 -3.85 3.55
N ALA A 150 -36.09 -3.32 4.77
CA ALA A 150 -35.13 -2.25 5.00
C ALA A 150 -33.72 -2.71 4.58
N PRO A 151 -32.91 -1.84 3.95
CA PRO A 151 -31.54 -2.14 3.62
C PRO A 151 -30.74 -2.45 4.90
N GLN A 152 -29.94 -3.52 4.87
CA GLN A 152 -29.15 -4.00 6.00
C GLN A 152 -27.72 -4.33 5.55
N ALA A 153 -26.84 -4.65 6.48
CA ALA A 153 -25.53 -5.26 6.21
C ALA A 153 -24.61 -4.44 5.27
N ALA A 154 -24.43 -3.15 5.54
CA ALA A 154 -23.38 -2.36 4.89
C ALA A 154 -22.00 -2.69 5.48
N ALA A 155 -20.95 -2.70 4.66
CA ALA A 155 -19.57 -2.86 5.09
C ALA A 155 -18.66 -1.93 4.29
N ILE A 156 -17.55 -1.54 4.91
CA ILE A 156 -16.52 -0.70 4.28
C ILE A 156 -15.25 -1.52 4.22
N VAL A 157 -14.66 -1.60 3.02
CA VAL A 157 -13.41 -2.32 2.77
C VAL A 157 -12.38 -1.31 2.25
N LEU A 158 -11.21 -1.26 2.88
CA LEU A 158 -10.15 -0.38 2.42
C LEU A 158 -9.26 -1.08 1.39
N VAL A 159 -9.21 -0.53 0.19
CA VAL A 159 -8.37 -1.05 -0.90
C VAL A 159 -7.01 -0.36 -0.85
N ARG A 160 -5.99 -1.05 -0.35
CA ARG A 160 -4.60 -0.61 -0.23
C ARG A 160 -3.90 -0.60 -1.60
N PRO A 161 -2.89 0.25 -1.82
CA PRO A 161 -2.11 0.20 -3.04
C PRO A 161 -1.39 -1.13 -3.19
N ARG A 162 -1.17 -1.56 -4.44
CA ARG A 162 -0.43 -2.78 -4.74
C ARG A 162 1.03 -2.64 -4.32
N LEU A 163 1.55 -3.71 -3.72
CA LEU A 163 2.95 -3.81 -3.31
C LEU A 163 3.72 -4.65 -4.32
N TYR A 164 4.91 -4.18 -4.67
CA TYR A 164 5.87 -4.90 -5.48
C TYR A 164 7.11 -5.21 -4.63
N ALA A 165 7.62 -6.44 -4.75
CA ALA A 165 8.81 -6.86 -4.01
C ALA A 165 10.05 -6.12 -4.56
N LEU A 166 10.80 -5.49 -3.67
CA LEU A 166 12.06 -4.81 -3.99
C LEU A 166 13.25 -5.61 -3.45
N ALA A 167 14.28 -5.78 -4.27
CA ALA A 167 15.53 -6.41 -3.86
C ALA A 167 16.56 -5.35 -3.42
N GLY A 168 16.87 -5.31 -2.13
CA GLY A 168 17.96 -4.52 -1.56
C GLY A 168 17.72 -3.00 -1.48
N LEU A 169 18.61 -2.29 -0.76
CA LEU A 169 18.62 -0.83 -0.60
C LEU A 169 20.03 -0.27 -0.85
N PRO A 170 20.17 1.00 -1.31
CA PRO A 170 21.48 1.62 -1.43
C PRO A 170 21.97 2.04 -0.04
N GLY A 171 23.21 1.67 0.28
CA GLY A 171 23.91 2.16 1.49
C GLY A 171 23.77 1.29 2.74
N GLY A 172 23.60 -0.02 2.59
CA GLY A 172 23.64 -0.96 3.72
C GLY A 172 24.11 -2.32 3.24
N GLY A 173 25.43 -2.50 3.14
CA GLY A 173 25.96 -3.84 2.99
C GLY A 173 25.57 -4.70 4.20
N ARG A 174 25.29 -5.98 3.92
CA ARG A 174 25.50 -7.11 4.84
C ARG A 174 24.42 -7.43 5.88
N GLN A 175 23.16 -7.65 5.46
CA GLN A 175 22.24 -8.45 6.29
C GLN A 175 21.79 -9.77 5.66
N HIS A 176 21.86 -9.94 4.33
CA HIS A 176 21.50 -11.22 3.72
C HIS A 176 22.50 -12.36 3.97
N ASP A 177 23.74 -12.06 4.38
CA ASP A 177 24.75 -13.08 4.72
C ASP A 177 24.72 -13.52 6.20
N ARG A 178 23.87 -12.93 7.06
CA ARG A 178 23.87 -13.26 8.50
C ARG A 178 23.25 -14.61 8.85
N GLN A 179 22.49 -15.24 7.95
CA GLN A 179 21.85 -16.53 8.25
C GLN A 179 22.78 -17.75 8.17
N HIS A 180 23.99 -17.63 7.59
CA HIS A 180 24.93 -18.77 7.51
C HIS A 180 26.18 -18.63 8.39
N ALA A 181 26.36 -17.52 9.11
CA ALA A 181 27.55 -17.28 9.94
C ALA A 181 27.29 -17.37 11.46
N GLN A 182 26.10 -17.79 11.89
CA GLN A 182 25.81 -17.99 13.31
C GLN A 182 26.06 -19.44 13.71
N LEU A 183 27.33 -19.84 13.74
CA LEU A 183 27.87 -20.90 14.58
C LEU A 183 29.40 -20.73 14.53
N MET A 184 30.00 -20.52 15.70
CA MET A 184 31.44 -20.40 15.99
C MET A 184 32.02 -18.98 16.10
N THR A 185 32.16 -18.58 17.38
CA THR A 185 33.18 -17.66 17.94
C THR A 185 32.86 -16.15 17.92
N PRO A 186 32.91 -15.45 19.07
CA PRO A 186 32.83 -14.00 19.14
C PRO A 186 34.19 -13.40 18.75
N THR A 187 34.56 -13.51 17.48
CA THR A 187 35.58 -12.64 16.91
C THR A 187 34.91 -11.29 16.66
N GLN A 188 35.36 -10.28 17.41
CA GLN A 188 35.04 -8.87 17.21
C GLN A 188 35.10 -8.58 15.70
N SER A 189 33.93 -8.36 15.10
CA SER A 189 33.85 -8.05 13.68
C SER A 189 34.41 -6.63 13.45
N PRO A 190 35.09 -6.38 12.32
CA PRO A 190 35.70 -5.10 12.00
C PRO A 190 34.61 -4.10 11.62
N GLU A 191 34.01 -3.46 12.61
CA GLU A 191 33.02 -2.40 12.40
C GLU A 191 33.76 -1.07 12.25
N ASP A 192 34.11 -0.78 10.99
CA ASP A 192 34.46 0.52 10.39
C ASP A 192 35.45 1.42 11.17
N PHE A 193 36.72 0.98 11.18
CA PHE A 193 37.88 1.79 11.60
C PHE A 193 38.13 2.93 10.59
N VAL A 194 37.94 4.18 11.02
CA VAL A 194 38.14 5.38 10.20
C VAL A 194 39.56 5.94 10.35
N GLY A 195 40.16 5.78 11.54
CA GLY A 195 41.50 6.29 11.80
C GLY A 195 41.95 6.17 13.25
N LEU A 196 43.15 6.69 13.51
CA LEU A 196 43.74 6.79 14.85
C LEU A 196 43.73 8.25 15.27
N ARG A 197 43.21 8.55 16.46
CA ARG A 197 43.35 9.86 17.09
C ARG A 197 44.13 9.76 18.40
N GLN A 198 44.71 10.86 18.86
CA GLN A 198 45.28 10.90 20.21
C GLN A 198 44.18 10.71 21.26
N TYR A 199 44.53 9.95 22.30
CA TYR A 199 43.72 9.70 23.48
C TYR A 199 43.42 11.01 24.20
N GLN A 200 42.15 11.22 24.55
CA GLN A 200 41.72 12.27 25.46
C GLN A 200 41.17 11.65 26.74
N ALA A 201 41.35 12.35 27.86
CA ALA A 201 40.83 11.92 29.14
C ALA A 201 39.30 11.74 29.07
N GLY A 202 38.84 10.50 29.26
CA GLY A 202 37.43 10.11 29.10
C GLY A 202 37.19 9.05 28.02
N ASP A 203 38.17 8.79 27.15
CA ASP A 203 38.08 7.72 26.15
C ASP A 203 38.19 6.33 26.79
N ASP A 204 37.42 5.35 26.28
CA ASP A 204 37.49 3.96 26.75
C ASP A 204 38.86 3.37 26.39
N ILE A 205 39.62 3.01 27.43
CA ILE A 205 40.93 2.35 27.38
C ILE A 205 40.94 1.06 26.54
N ARG A 206 39.79 0.38 26.38
CA ARG A 206 39.67 -0.82 25.53
C ARG A 206 39.83 -0.53 24.05
N HIS A 207 39.69 0.72 23.63
CA HIS A 207 39.84 1.13 22.23
C HIS A 207 41.26 1.64 21.91
N ILE A 208 42.21 1.54 22.84
CA ILE A 208 43.60 1.92 22.61
C ILE A 208 44.26 0.98 21.60
N HIS A 209 44.89 1.57 20.58
CA HIS A 209 45.62 0.82 19.57
C HIS A 209 47.09 0.61 20.00
N TRP A 210 47.34 -0.38 20.85
CA TRP A 210 48.67 -0.66 21.42
C TRP A 210 49.83 -0.68 20.40
N PRO A 211 49.70 -1.27 19.20
CA PRO A 211 50.79 -1.25 18.22
C PRO A 211 51.10 0.14 17.61
N ALA A 212 50.19 1.11 17.72
CA ALA A 212 50.42 2.49 17.28
C ALA A 212 51.02 3.33 18.41
N VAL A 213 50.61 3.04 19.66
CA VAL A 213 51.24 3.57 20.87
C VAL A 213 52.71 3.15 20.94
N ALA A 214 53.01 1.88 20.69
CA ALA A 214 54.38 1.35 20.72
C ALA A 214 55.32 2.01 19.69
N ARG A 215 54.78 2.53 18.56
CA ARG A 215 55.57 3.18 17.51
C ARG A 215 55.68 4.69 17.67
N SER A 216 54.65 5.36 18.20
CA SER A 216 54.61 6.83 18.28
C SER A 216 54.92 7.38 19.67
N GLY A 217 54.91 6.54 20.71
CA GLY A 217 55.03 6.96 22.12
C GLY A 217 53.80 7.66 22.68
N ASN A 218 52.80 7.98 21.85
CA ASN A 218 51.58 8.66 22.26
C ASN A 218 50.41 7.68 22.36
N LEU A 219 49.53 7.85 23.35
CA LEU A 219 48.30 7.07 23.47
C LEU A 219 47.39 7.38 22.27
N MET A 220 47.08 6.37 21.47
CA MET A 220 46.21 6.49 20.29
C MET A 220 44.99 5.58 20.45
N VAL A 221 43.82 6.11 20.15
CA VAL A 221 42.53 5.41 20.24
C VAL A 221 42.00 5.15 18.83
N ARG A 222 41.46 3.96 18.61
CA ARG A 222 40.74 3.61 17.38
C ARG A 222 39.47 4.45 17.31
N GLN A 223 39.32 5.22 16.23
CA GLN A 223 38.08 5.94 15.95
C GLN A 223 37.21 5.04 15.06
N PHE A 224 36.05 4.67 15.60
CA PHE A 224 35.03 3.92 14.89
C PHE A 224 34.02 4.90 14.28
N GLU A 225 33.58 4.67 13.05
CA GLU A 225 32.42 5.37 12.50
C GLU A 225 31.18 4.91 13.28
N ARG A 226 30.42 5.83 13.86
CA ARG A 226 29.08 5.48 14.30
C ARG A 226 28.29 5.19 13.02
N PRO A 227 27.59 4.05 12.91
CA PRO A 227 26.58 3.91 11.88
C PRO A 227 25.62 5.07 12.10
N ASP A 228 25.62 6.04 11.20
CA ASP A 228 24.63 7.09 11.22
C ASP A 228 23.29 6.37 11.10
N GLU A 229 22.38 6.56 12.06
CA GLU A 229 21.01 6.06 12.00
C GLU A 229 20.26 6.85 10.94
N SER A 230 20.76 6.84 9.71
CA SER A 230 20.25 7.63 8.61
C SER A 230 18.86 7.08 8.29
N HIS A 231 17.84 7.85 8.64
CA HIS A 231 16.46 7.53 8.31
C HIS A 231 16.26 7.68 6.80
N VAL A 232 15.38 6.88 6.23
CA VAL A 232 14.98 7.04 4.82
C VAL A 232 13.71 7.86 4.77
N ALA A 233 13.69 8.94 4.01
CA ALA A 233 12.47 9.67 3.73
C ALA A 233 11.90 9.25 2.37
N VAL A 234 10.63 8.88 2.34
CA VAL A 234 9.85 8.65 1.13
C VAL A 234 8.91 9.85 0.97
N VAL A 235 9.07 10.60 -0.12
CA VAL A 235 8.23 11.74 -0.45
C VAL A 235 7.31 11.35 -1.60
N LEU A 236 6.00 11.35 -1.37
CA LEU A 236 5.01 11.16 -2.42
C LEU A 236 4.58 12.52 -2.97
N ASP A 237 4.85 12.75 -4.26
CA ASP A 237 4.36 13.91 -4.98
C ASP A 237 2.91 13.67 -5.43
N GLY A 238 1.97 14.42 -4.87
CA GLY A 238 0.55 14.35 -5.19
C GLY A 238 0.04 15.59 -5.96
N ARG A 239 0.92 16.40 -6.54
CA ARG A 239 0.53 17.64 -7.25
C ARG A 239 -0.28 17.32 -8.50
N LEU A 240 -1.51 17.83 -8.57
CA LEU A 240 -2.40 17.70 -9.74
C LEU A 240 -1.77 18.19 -11.04
N THR A 241 -0.91 19.22 -10.99
CA THR A 241 -0.24 19.80 -12.16
C THR A 241 0.82 18.88 -12.77
N ARG A 242 1.27 17.86 -12.04
CA ARG A 242 2.33 16.94 -12.47
C ARG A 242 1.80 15.57 -12.88
N HIS A 243 0.65 15.15 -12.34
CA HIS A 243 0.17 13.79 -12.49
C HIS A 243 -1.10 13.65 -13.33
N THR A 244 -1.13 12.63 -14.19
CA THR A 244 -2.38 12.00 -14.62
C THR A 244 -2.84 11.01 -13.55
N VAL A 245 -4.13 10.61 -13.58
CA VAL A 245 -4.67 9.58 -12.64
C VAL A 245 -3.76 8.34 -12.64
N SER A 246 -3.44 7.80 -13.82
CA SER A 246 -2.59 6.59 -13.93
C SER A 246 -1.16 6.76 -13.42
N SER A 247 -0.59 7.96 -13.56
CA SER A 247 0.77 8.27 -13.10
C SER A 247 0.80 8.41 -11.58
N PHE A 248 -0.25 9.02 -11.01
CA PHE A 248 -0.41 9.13 -9.57
C PHE A 248 -0.60 7.75 -8.92
N GLU A 249 -1.48 6.89 -9.47
CA GLU A 249 -1.64 5.51 -8.99
C GLU A 249 -0.29 4.78 -8.90
N ARG A 250 0.52 4.89 -9.95
CA ARG A 250 1.87 4.31 -10.00
C ARG A 250 2.82 4.92 -8.96
N ALA A 251 2.76 6.22 -8.74
CA ALA A 251 3.55 6.88 -7.68
C ALA A 251 3.17 6.40 -6.29
N VAL A 252 1.88 6.18 -6.02
CA VAL A 252 1.39 5.62 -4.75
C VAL A 252 1.87 4.18 -4.58
N GLU A 253 1.75 3.33 -5.61
CA GLU A 253 2.26 1.95 -5.58
C GLU A 253 3.78 1.89 -5.39
N ALA A 254 4.53 2.78 -6.04
CA ALA A 254 5.98 2.90 -5.86
C ALA A 254 6.34 3.31 -4.42
N ALA A 255 5.69 4.34 -3.88
CA ALA A 255 5.91 4.80 -2.51
C ALA A 255 5.59 3.70 -1.50
N ALA A 256 4.47 3.00 -1.67
CA ALA A 256 4.07 1.88 -0.82
C ALA A 256 5.08 0.72 -0.85
N SER A 257 5.56 0.37 -2.04
CA SER A 257 6.54 -0.70 -2.23
C SER A 257 7.90 -0.36 -1.61
N VAL A 258 8.36 0.88 -1.78
CA VAL A 258 9.59 1.39 -1.14
C VAL A 258 9.46 1.39 0.38
N LEU A 259 8.34 1.89 0.93
CA LEU A 259 8.07 1.86 2.37
C LEU A 259 8.13 0.44 2.93
N ALA A 260 7.45 -0.51 2.27
CA ALA A 260 7.41 -1.91 2.69
C ALA A 260 8.78 -2.61 2.66
N ALA A 261 9.63 -2.22 1.70
CA ALA A 261 10.99 -2.73 1.60
C ALA A 261 11.92 -2.13 2.67
N VAL A 262 11.82 -0.82 2.92
CA VAL A 262 12.76 -0.11 3.80
C VAL A 262 12.46 -0.30 5.28
N VAL A 263 11.17 -0.34 5.67
CA VAL A 263 10.77 -0.49 7.08
C VAL A 263 11.24 -1.81 7.71
N ALA A 264 11.72 -2.75 6.88
CA ALA A 264 12.35 -3.99 7.32
C ALA A 264 13.67 -3.76 8.07
N ASP A 265 14.47 -2.83 7.57
CA ASP A 265 15.89 -2.70 7.94
C ASP A 265 16.21 -1.34 8.56
N ARG A 266 15.46 -0.28 8.22
CA ARG A 266 15.69 1.07 8.73
C ARG A 266 14.38 1.80 9.06
N PRO A 267 14.44 2.75 10.00
CA PRO A 267 13.34 3.67 10.23
C PRO A 267 13.04 4.52 8.98
N VAL A 268 11.75 4.67 8.66
CA VAL A 268 11.27 5.35 7.44
C VAL A 268 10.34 6.49 7.79
N ARG A 269 10.40 7.57 7.02
CA ARG A 269 9.46 8.68 7.09
C ARG A 269 8.73 8.82 5.76
N LEU A 270 7.42 8.57 5.74
CA LEU A 270 6.57 9.01 4.64
C LEU A 270 6.17 10.47 4.85
N ILE A 271 6.36 11.27 3.80
CA ILE A 271 5.84 12.63 3.67
C ILE A 271 5.07 12.73 2.36
N THR A 272 3.91 13.35 2.38
CA THR A 272 3.07 13.58 1.20
C THR A 272 2.87 15.08 0.99
N THR A 273 2.62 15.49 -0.26
CA THR A 273 2.40 16.92 -0.57
C THR A 273 1.11 17.49 0.01
N ASP A 274 0.18 16.67 0.48
CA ASP A 274 -1.03 17.08 1.21
C ASP A 274 -0.78 17.36 2.70
N GLY A 275 0.50 17.40 3.13
CA GLY A 275 0.91 17.77 4.47
C GLY A 275 0.91 16.62 5.48
N TYR A 276 0.65 15.38 5.05
CA TYR A 276 0.77 14.22 5.93
C TYR A 276 2.23 13.81 6.10
N ASP A 277 2.63 13.64 7.36
CA ASP A 277 3.99 13.31 7.75
C ASP A 277 3.98 12.33 8.93
N THR A 278 4.63 11.20 8.73
CA THR A 278 4.72 10.11 9.71
C THR A 278 5.85 10.30 10.73
N ARG A 279 6.71 11.32 10.55
CA ARG A 279 7.95 11.58 11.31
C ARG A 279 8.95 10.43 11.26
N THR A 280 8.75 9.35 12.01
CA THR A 280 9.68 8.22 12.02
C THR A 280 8.93 6.93 12.32
N LEU A 281 8.85 6.05 11.33
CA LEU A 281 8.30 4.71 11.43
C LEU A 281 9.45 3.76 11.74
N ALA A 282 9.56 3.29 12.98
CA ALA A 282 10.61 2.36 13.38
C ALA A 282 10.21 0.86 13.26
N PRO A 283 8.99 0.42 13.64
CA PRO A 283 8.60 -0.98 13.49
C PRO A 283 7.68 -1.25 12.28
N ARG A 284 7.77 -2.46 11.70
CA ARG A 284 6.87 -2.94 10.62
C ARG A 284 5.38 -2.87 10.96
N SER A 285 5.02 -2.92 12.24
CA SER A 285 3.62 -2.79 12.71
C SER A 285 3.02 -1.43 12.35
N ALA A 286 3.83 -0.38 12.21
CA ALA A 286 3.38 0.95 11.82
C ALA A 286 3.06 1.07 10.32
N LEU A 287 3.39 0.06 9.51
CA LEU A 287 3.12 0.08 8.07
C LEU A 287 1.62 -0.01 7.75
N GLY A 288 0.83 -0.71 8.56
CA GLY A 288 -0.62 -0.86 8.34
C GLY A 288 -1.35 0.49 8.21
N PRO A 289 -1.28 1.37 9.22
CA PRO A 289 -1.87 2.71 9.17
C PRO A 289 -1.35 3.58 8.01
N VAL A 290 -0.08 3.43 7.64
CA VAL A 290 0.52 4.16 6.52
C VAL A 290 -0.03 3.68 5.19
N MET A 291 -0.18 2.37 5.00
CA MET A 291 -0.84 1.79 3.84
C MET A 291 -2.32 2.20 3.76
N ASP A 292 -2.98 2.28 4.90
CA ASP A 292 -4.37 2.76 5.00
C ASP A 292 -4.46 4.24 4.60
N ARG A 293 -3.48 5.06 5.00
CA ARG A 293 -3.38 6.44 4.54
C ARG A 293 -3.16 6.54 3.03
N LEU A 294 -2.23 5.75 2.48
CA LEU A 294 -1.95 5.69 1.04
C LEU A 294 -3.13 5.17 0.22
N ALA A 295 -4.04 4.38 0.82
CA ALA A 295 -5.29 4.01 0.18
C ALA A 295 -6.19 5.24 -0.07
N THR A 296 -6.20 6.21 0.85
CA THR A 296 -7.07 7.40 0.80
C THR A 296 -6.44 8.64 0.18
N VAL A 297 -5.13 8.63 -0.08
CA VAL A 297 -4.42 9.80 -0.60
C VAL A 297 -4.92 10.14 -2.01
N SER A 298 -5.23 11.43 -2.21
CA SER A 298 -5.75 11.97 -3.46
C SER A 298 -4.82 13.05 -3.98
N MET A 299 -4.87 13.32 -5.28
CA MET A 299 -4.11 14.42 -5.86
C MET A 299 -4.65 15.75 -5.32
N GLY A 300 -3.74 16.64 -4.94
CA GLY A 300 -4.03 17.95 -4.37
C GLY A 300 -3.53 19.09 -5.25
N ASN A 301 -4.11 20.28 -5.05
CA ASN A 301 -3.64 21.50 -5.69
C ASN A 301 -2.52 22.20 -4.89
N GLU A 302 -2.19 21.69 -3.69
CA GLU A 302 -1.20 22.27 -2.80
C GLU A 302 0.23 21.94 -3.22
N THR A 303 1.10 22.94 -3.16
CA THR A 303 2.51 22.88 -3.54
C THR A 303 3.42 23.00 -2.31
N ASN A 304 3.39 22.01 -1.42
CA ASN A 304 4.15 22.08 -0.16
C ASN A 304 5.59 21.51 -0.23
N LEU A 305 6.19 21.41 -1.42
CA LEU A 305 7.51 20.78 -1.57
C LEU A 305 8.62 21.55 -0.82
N SER A 306 8.53 22.87 -0.75
CA SER A 306 9.49 23.72 -0.04
C SER A 306 9.41 23.56 1.49
N GLY A 307 8.20 23.37 2.04
CA GLY A 307 8.00 23.05 3.46
C GLY A 307 8.51 21.66 3.79
N ILE A 308 8.26 20.68 2.91
CA ILE A 308 8.81 19.32 3.02
C ILE A 308 10.34 19.36 3.02
N ALA A 309 10.95 20.06 2.06
CA ALA A 309 12.40 20.19 1.96
C ALA A 309 13.02 20.81 3.22
N ARG A 310 12.37 21.82 3.82
CA ARG A 310 12.82 22.43 5.08
C ARG A 310 12.75 21.44 6.24
N SER A 311 11.61 20.78 6.42
CA SER A 311 11.45 19.79 7.49
C SER A 311 12.39 18.60 7.33
N LEU A 312 12.73 18.27 6.09
CA LEU A 312 13.70 17.25 5.75
C LEU A 312 15.15 17.70 6.00
N ALA A 313 15.47 18.99 5.90
CA ALA A 313 16.80 19.53 6.13
C ALA A 313 17.17 19.58 7.63
N ASP A 314 16.17 19.68 8.49
CA ASP A 314 16.35 19.70 9.95
C ASP A 314 16.56 18.29 10.56
N ASP A 315 16.31 17.21 9.79
CA ASP A 315 16.46 15.81 10.21
C ASP A 315 17.67 15.12 9.56
N ALA A 316 18.33 14.23 10.30
CA ALA A 316 19.44 13.37 9.85
C ALA A 316 18.98 12.27 8.86
N THR A 317 18.48 12.69 7.71
CA THR A 317 17.93 11.82 6.66
C THR A 317 18.97 11.61 5.56
N GLY A 318 19.63 10.46 5.54
CA GLY A 318 20.68 10.17 4.55
C GLY A 318 20.16 9.89 3.12
N LEU A 319 18.92 9.41 2.98
CA LEU A 319 18.32 9.04 1.68
C LEU A 319 16.89 9.58 1.56
N ILE A 320 16.64 10.40 0.52
CA ILE A 320 15.29 10.80 0.11
C ILE A 320 14.93 10.05 -1.17
N ILE A 321 13.76 9.42 -1.19
CA ILE A 321 13.16 8.81 -2.38
C ILE A 321 11.90 9.59 -2.71
N VAL A 322 11.88 10.25 -3.86
CA VAL A 322 10.71 10.98 -4.34
C VAL A 322 9.96 10.12 -5.35
N CYS A 323 8.73 9.75 -5.04
CA CYS A 323 7.83 9.02 -5.91
C CYS A 323 6.87 10.01 -6.56
N GLY A 324 7.01 10.21 -7.87
CA GLY A 324 6.28 11.26 -8.57
C GLY A 324 6.54 11.20 -10.07
N THR A 325 6.42 12.34 -10.74
CA THR A 325 6.97 12.51 -12.10
C THR A 325 8.42 12.97 -12.02
N THR A 326 9.06 13.14 -13.18
CA THR A 326 10.40 13.79 -13.25
C THR A 326 10.47 15.05 -12.37
N LEU A 327 11.45 15.09 -11.47
CA LEU A 327 11.73 16.29 -10.68
C LEU A 327 12.36 17.35 -11.59
N SER A 328 11.98 18.60 -11.37
CA SER A 328 12.71 19.72 -11.96
C SER A 328 14.09 19.86 -11.30
N ASP A 329 15.03 20.49 -12.00
CA ASP A 329 16.33 20.83 -11.41
C ASP A 329 16.18 21.72 -10.16
N GLU A 330 15.14 22.55 -10.12
CA GLU A 330 14.80 23.37 -8.97
C GLU A 330 14.35 22.53 -7.78
N ASP A 331 13.43 21.58 -7.98
CA ASP A 331 12.94 20.67 -6.94
C ASP A 331 14.11 19.82 -6.37
N THR A 332 15.02 19.37 -7.24
CA THR A 332 16.21 18.61 -6.85
C THR A 332 17.18 19.44 -6.01
N ARG A 333 17.38 20.73 -6.37
CA ARG A 333 18.20 21.65 -5.59
C ARG A 333 17.57 21.97 -4.24
N LEU A 334 16.24 22.10 -4.17
CA LEU A 334 15.53 22.35 -2.92
C LEU A 334 15.69 21.19 -1.94
N LEU A 335 15.57 19.95 -2.40
CA LEU A 335 15.70 18.74 -1.55
C LEU A 335 17.13 18.45 -1.11
N ASN A 336 18.13 18.92 -1.87
CA ASN A 336 19.55 18.81 -1.50
C ASN A 336 20.05 19.98 -0.62
N ARG A 337 19.20 20.94 -0.24
CA ARG A 337 19.61 22.01 0.69
C ARG A 337 19.83 21.42 2.09
N GLY A 338 21.01 21.67 2.67
CA GLY A 338 21.30 21.39 4.08
C GLY A 338 22.44 20.41 4.32
N ASP A 339 22.62 19.41 3.44
CA ASP A 339 23.65 18.37 3.61
C ASP A 339 24.12 17.79 2.27
N LEU A 340 25.43 17.85 2.01
CA LEU A 340 26.07 17.34 0.79
C LEU A 340 26.22 15.82 0.76
N SER A 341 26.07 15.15 1.90
CA SER A 341 26.12 13.69 2.01
C SER A 341 24.76 13.03 1.67
N ARG A 342 23.70 13.84 1.64
CA ARG A 342 22.33 13.41 1.36
C ARG A 342 22.16 12.96 -0.08
N ARG A 343 21.48 11.82 -0.25
CA ARG A 343 21.18 11.26 -1.57
C ARG A 343 19.71 11.43 -1.89
N VAL A 344 19.42 12.10 -3.01
CA VAL A 344 18.04 12.20 -3.55
C VAL A 344 17.91 11.26 -4.73
N MET A 345 16.92 10.37 -4.67
CA MET A 345 16.54 9.45 -5.73
C MET A 345 15.14 9.78 -6.22
N SER A 346 14.95 9.82 -7.54
CA SER A 346 13.63 10.04 -8.14
C SER A 346 13.12 8.77 -8.79
N VAL A 347 11.86 8.42 -8.50
CA VAL A 347 11.12 7.36 -9.19
C VAL A 347 10.13 8.06 -10.12
N ASP A 348 10.41 8.01 -11.42
CA ASP A 348 9.57 8.62 -12.44
C ASP A 348 8.45 7.68 -12.85
N CYS A 349 7.25 8.07 -12.46
CA CYS A 349 6.01 7.37 -12.72
C CYS A 349 5.28 7.96 -13.94
N SER A 350 5.96 8.75 -14.78
CA SER A 350 5.40 9.35 -16.00
C SER A 350 5.95 8.77 -17.30
N ALA A 351 7.20 8.29 -17.34
CA ALA A 351 7.87 7.92 -18.59
C ALA A 351 8.25 6.43 -18.72
N THR A 352 8.19 5.96 -19.96
CA THR A 352 8.70 4.67 -20.45
C THR A 352 10.19 4.68 -20.80
N GLU A 353 10.83 5.85 -20.91
CA GLU A 353 12.24 6.00 -21.32
C GLU A 353 13.17 6.34 -20.14
N ARG A 354 14.35 5.71 -20.15
CA ARG A 354 15.36 5.82 -19.08
C ARG A 354 16.12 7.15 -19.18
N ARG A 355 15.95 8.05 -18.22
CA ARG A 355 16.83 9.22 -18.01
C ARG A 355 17.93 8.89 -16.99
N PRO A 356 19.16 9.42 -17.13
CA PRO A 356 20.24 9.19 -16.17
C PRO A 356 19.85 9.74 -14.78
N GLY A 357 19.87 8.89 -13.73
CA GLY A 357 19.57 9.27 -12.35
C GLY A 357 18.11 9.12 -11.90
N THR A 358 17.25 8.55 -12.75
CA THR A 358 15.82 8.34 -12.46
C THR A 358 15.45 6.87 -12.67
N ILE A 359 14.66 6.28 -11.77
CA ILE A 359 14.10 4.94 -11.96
C ILE A 359 12.72 5.08 -12.62
N PRO A 360 12.51 4.61 -13.86
CA PRO A 360 11.19 4.62 -14.49
C PRO A 360 10.25 3.58 -13.85
N PHE A 361 8.96 3.92 -13.75
CA PHE A 361 7.88 3.04 -13.29
C PHE A 361 6.82 2.82 -14.41
N GLY A 362 6.99 1.72 -15.18
CA GLY A 362 6.09 1.19 -16.24
C GLY A 362 6.23 1.86 -17.63
N SER A 363 6.06 1.21 -18.81
CA SER A 363 5.21 0.08 -19.23
C SER A 363 5.81 -0.73 -20.42
N GLY A 364 6.95 -1.38 -20.22
CA GLY A 364 7.52 -2.32 -21.22
C GLY A 364 8.27 -3.49 -20.60
N VAL A 365 8.20 -3.62 -19.28
CA VAL A 365 9.05 -4.51 -18.50
C VAL A 365 8.15 -5.13 -17.41
N LYS A 366 8.11 -6.46 -17.34
CA LYS A 366 7.17 -7.20 -16.47
C LYS A 366 7.41 -6.79 -15.00
N LEU A 367 6.38 -6.20 -14.39
CA LEU A 367 6.35 -5.56 -13.05
C LEU A 367 6.95 -6.37 -11.87
N ASN A 368 7.29 -7.65 -12.03
CA ASN A 368 7.91 -8.45 -10.98
C ASN A 368 9.44 -8.57 -11.11
N GLU A 369 9.97 -8.91 -12.29
CA GLU A 369 11.41 -9.20 -12.48
C GLU A 369 12.17 -7.92 -12.84
N SER A 370 11.63 -7.14 -13.77
CA SER A 370 12.41 -6.07 -14.38
C SER A 370 12.49 -4.77 -13.60
N TRP A 371 11.50 -4.50 -12.74
CA TRP A 371 11.57 -3.36 -11.85
C TRP A 371 12.54 -3.64 -10.70
N ALA A 372 12.53 -4.87 -10.16
CA ALA A 372 13.54 -5.34 -9.22
C ALA A 372 14.95 -5.28 -9.85
N ASP A 373 15.09 -5.66 -11.13
CA ASP A 373 16.35 -5.57 -11.86
C ASP A 373 16.81 -4.11 -12.10
N ALA A 374 15.89 -3.22 -12.51
CA ALA A 374 16.19 -1.81 -12.71
C ALA A 374 16.59 -1.12 -11.40
N TRP A 375 15.87 -1.45 -10.33
CA TRP A 375 16.20 -1.06 -8.96
C TRP A 375 17.59 -1.55 -8.58
N ALA A 376 17.86 -2.86 -8.67
CA ALA A 376 19.14 -3.47 -8.32
C ALA A 376 20.33 -2.91 -9.15
N GLN A 377 20.13 -2.66 -10.45
CA GLN A 377 21.15 -2.04 -11.31
C GLN A 377 21.52 -0.64 -10.81
N GLU A 378 20.54 0.18 -10.46
CA GLU A 378 20.78 1.53 -9.98
C GLU A 378 21.37 1.54 -8.57
N LEU A 379 20.94 0.61 -7.70
CA LEU A 379 21.62 0.40 -6.42
C LEU A 379 23.10 0.07 -6.60
N SER A 380 23.42 -0.76 -7.58
CA SER A 380 24.79 -1.14 -7.89
C SER A 380 25.62 0.02 -8.47
N SER A 381 25.01 0.89 -9.31
CA SER A 381 25.69 2.08 -9.86
C SER A 381 25.98 3.11 -8.76
N LEU A 382 25.05 3.24 -7.81
CA LEU A 382 25.14 4.10 -6.65
C LEU A 382 26.20 3.63 -5.64
N GLY A 383 26.36 2.32 -5.46
CA GLY A 383 27.45 1.75 -4.65
C GLY A 383 28.83 1.97 -5.30
N ARG A 384 28.94 1.78 -6.62
CA ARG A 384 30.19 2.00 -7.37
C ARG A 384 30.62 3.48 -7.42
N SER A 385 29.67 4.40 -7.49
CA SER A 385 29.95 5.85 -7.54
C SER A 385 30.43 6.41 -6.18
N ALA A 386 29.96 5.82 -5.07
CA ALA A 386 30.47 6.14 -3.74
C ALA A 386 31.92 5.67 -3.56
N ALA A 387 32.25 4.47 -4.05
CA ALA A 387 33.61 3.94 -4.03
C ALA A 387 34.62 4.78 -4.86
N ARG A 388 34.15 5.47 -5.92
CA ARG A 388 35.00 6.35 -6.77
C ARG A 388 35.25 7.74 -6.20
N ARG A 389 34.51 8.21 -5.18
CA ARG A 389 34.67 9.55 -4.59
C ARG A 389 35.58 9.59 -3.38
N VAL A 390 36.10 8.46 -2.92
CA VAL A 390 37.24 8.45 -2.00
C VAL A 390 38.43 8.99 -2.79
N PRO A 391 39.00 10.17 -2.43
CA PRO A 391 40.15 10.69 -3.15
C PRO A 391 41.29 9.67 -3.03
N ALA A 392 41.81 9.21 -4.17
CA ALA A 392 43.06 8.50 -4.18
C ALA A 392 44.10 9.39 -3.49
N ALA A 393 44.72 8.87 -2.42
CA ALA A 393 45.81 9.55 -1.74
C ALA A 393 46.86 9.99 -2.78
N PRO A 394 47.39 11.23 -2.72
CA PRO A 394 48.34 11.71 -3.71
C PRO A 394 49.60 10.85 -3.67
N SER A 395 49.81 10.05 -4.72
CA SER A 395 51.08 9.37 -4.98
C SER A 395 52.09 10.40 -5.48
N GLY A 396 52.78 11.04 -4.55
CA GLY A 396 53.85 12.00 -4.84
C GLY A 396 54.97 11.86 -3.82
N SER A 397 55.91 10.94 -4.07
CA SER A 397 57.23 10.97 -3.43
C SER A 397 58.30 10.86 -4.51
N THR A 398 58.75 12.03 -4.97
CA THR A 398 60.06 12.20 -5.61
C THR A 398 61.14 11.88 -4.57
N PRO A 399 62.15 11.04 -4.90
CA PRO A 399 63.23 10.75 -3.97
C PRO A 399 64.23 11.92 -3.98
N VAL A 400 64.40 12.58 -2.83
CA VAL A 400 65.50 13.52 -2.59
C VAL A 400 66.72 12.71 -2.17
N ALA A 401 67.78 12.80 -2.96
CA ALA A 401 69.10 12.25 -2.66
C ALA A 401 69.79 13.07 -1.56
N PRO A 402 70.46 12.45 -0.58
CA PRO A 402 71.41 13.14 0.28
C PRO A 402 72.83 13.03 -0.31
N THR A 403 73.47 14.17 -0.51
CA THR A 403 74.87 14.30 -0.92
C THR A 403 75.80 14.21 0.29
N ASP A 404 76.91 13.52 0.06
CA ASP A 404 78.10 13.23 0.86
C ASP A 404 78.48 14.13 2.06
N ALA A 405 78.86 13.46 3.15
CA ALA A 405 79.97 13.87 4.00
C ALA A 405 80.84 12.64 4.33
N THR A 406 82.13 12.79 4.06
CA THR A 406 83.19 11.78 4.04
C THR A 406 83.86 11.54 5.39
N ALA A 407 84.47 10.35 5.48
CA ALA A 407 85.65 9.97 6.27
C ALA A 407 85.51 9.68 7.79
N SER A 408 85.57 8.40 8.15
CA SER A 408 86.72 7.81 8.89
C SER A 408 86.53 6.30 9.14
N SER A 409 87.62 5.56 8.98
CA SER A 409 87.75 4.09 9.07
C SER A 409 87.48 3.51 10.48
N PRO A 410 87.20 2.19 10.59
CA PRO A 410 86.66 1.54 11.81
C PRO A 410 87.77 1.15 12.79
N PRO A 411 87.41 0.75 14.03
CA PRO A 411 87.69 -0.64 14.40
C PRO A 411 86.69 -1.32 15.37
N SER A 412 86.40 -2.59 15.03
CA SER A 412 86.61 -3.79 15.85
C SER A 412 85.70 -4.17 17.04
N TRP A 413 85.26 -5.44 16.97
CA TRP A 413 84.74 -6.33 18.02
C TRP A 413 83.25 -6.10 18.32
N TRP A 414 82.34 -7.00 17.91
CA TRP A 414 82.25 -8.39 18.36
C TRP A 414 82.23 -9.42 17.20
N ALA A 415 83.24 -10.30 17.23
CA ALA A 415 83.54 -11.50 16.44
C ALA A 415 83.58 -11.38 14.91
#